data_AF-A0A7V9FCK7-F1
#
_entry.id   AF-A0A7V9FCK7-F1
#
_cell.length_a   1.000
_cell.length_b   1.000
_cell.length_c   1.000
_cell.angle_alpha   90.00
_cell.angle_beta   90.00
_cell.angle_gamma   90.00
#
_symmetry.space_group_name_H-M   'P 1'
#
loop_
_entity.id
_entity.type
_entity.pdbx_description
1 polymer ?
#
loop_
_entity_poly.entity_id
_entity_poly.type
_entity_poly.pdbx_seq_one_letter_code
_entity_poly.pdbx_strand_id
1 'polypeptide(L)'
;MLRAAEADGIEIIAATPHAHHVNAARILEGVARLNELAADAGLTIEIVPGHEARLAPDLVDRYGRQDLIPINHTSYQLVELHLFEEWPKDLVEKSIGRIQAIGLTPLLAHPERYPVIQRDPGWVERLIERGILMQINSHSLTGYH
;
A
#
# COMPACT_ATOMS: atom_id res chain seq x y z
N MET A 1 14.12 6.38 -12.30
CA MET A 1 13.27 5.34 -11.65
C MET A 1 12.64 4.45 -12.70
N LEU A 2 11.71 4.93 -13.54
CA LEU A 2 11.02 4.10 -14.54
C LEU A 2 11.96 3.31 -15.48
N ARG A 3 13.00 3.95 -16.03
CA ARG A 3 14.00 3.26 -16.87
C ARG A 3 14.71 2.11 -16.15
N ALA A 4 14.99 2.27 -14.85
CA ALA A 4 15.64 1.24 -14.06
C ALA A 4 14.67 0.09 -13.77
N ALA A 5 13.42 0.42 -13.41
CA ALA A 5 12.37 -0.56 -13.20
C ALA A 5 12.10 -1.41 -14.44
N GLU A 6 11.99 -0.79 -15.62
CA GLU A 6 11.81 -1.52 -16.88
C GLU A 6 13.03 -2.39 -17.23
N ALA A 7 14.25 -1.89 -16.98
CA ALA A 7 15.48 -2.67 -17.16
C ALA A 7 15.55 -3.89 -16.21
N ASP A 8 14.95 -3.78 -15.03
CA ASP A 8 14.79 -4.89 -14.06
C ASP A 8 13.60 -5.81 -14.40
N GLY A 9 12.89 -5.57 -15.52
CA GLY A 9 11.77 -6.38 -15.99
C GLY A 9 10.41 -6.06 -15.36
N ILE A 10 10.28 -4.91 -14.69
CA ILE A 10 9.00 -4.47 -14.12
C ILE A 10 8.13 -3.88 -15.23
N GLU A 11 6.95 -4.47 -15.43
CA GLU A 11 5.98 -4.04 -16.44
C GLU A 11 4.96 -3.02 -15.90
N ILE A 12 4.62 -3.11 -14.61
CA ILE A 12 3.59 -2.26 -13.97
C ILE A 12 4.10 -1.75 -12.62
N ILE A 13 3.92 -0.45 -12.37
CA ILE A 13 4.17 0.18 -11.06
C ILE A 13 2.88 0.78 -10.53
N ALA A 14 2.48 0.39 -9.31
CA ALA A 14 1.49 1.13 -8.56
C ALA A 14 2.15 2.35 -7.90
N ALA A 15 1.72 3.56 -8.27
CA ALA A 15 2.12 4.77 -7.56
C ALA A 15 1.32 4.86 -6.26
N THR A 16 1.96 4.64 -5.11
CA THR A 16 1.32 4.60 -3.78
C THR A 16 1.82 5.69 -2.85
N PRO A 17 1.76 6.99 -3.20
CA PRO A 17 2.13 8.04 -2.26
C PRO A 17 1.22 8.00 -1.02
N HIS A 18 1.73 8.50 0.10
CA HIS A 18 0.99 8.47 1.35
C HIS A 18 -0.31 9.29 1.28
N ALA A 19 -1.41 8.67 1.72
CA ALA A 19 -2.76 9.26 1.67
C ALA A 19 -2.93 10.53 2.53
N HIS A 20 -2.01 10.83 3.44
CA HIS A 20 -2.04 12.08 4.23
C HIS A 20 -1.30 13.24 3.54
N HIS A 21 -0.55 12.98 2.47
CA HIS A 21 0.20 13.98 1.72
C HIS A 21 -0.43 14.32 0.38
N VAL A 22 -0.99 13.33 -0.31
CA VAL A 22 -1.52 13.48 -1.66
C VAL A 22 -2.96 12.99 -1.65
N ASN A 23 -3.85 13.73 -2.30
CA ASN A 23 -5.25 13.34 -2.47
C ASN A 23 -5.45 12.55 -3.77
N ALA A 24 -6.59 11.87 -3.88
CA ALA A 24 -6.95 11.05 -5.02
C ALA A 24 -6.80 11.77 -6.37
N ALA A 25 -7.32 13.00 -6.49
CA ALA A 25 -7.26 13.78 -7.72
C ALA A 25 -5.81 14.03 -8.19
N ARG A 26 -4.92 14.39 -7.27
CA ARG A 26 -3.50 14.62 -7.57
C ARG A 26 -2.76 13.36 -7.98
N ILE A 27 -3.11 12.20 -7.42
CA ILE A 27 -2.54 10.92 -7.86
C ILE A 27 -2.96 10.62 -9.29
N LEU A 28 -4.25 10.76 -9.60
CA LEU A 28 -4.77 10.49 -10.94
C LEU A 28 -4.12 11.39 -12.00
N GLU A 29 -4.02 12.70 -11.71
CA GLU A 29 -3.32 13.65 -12.58
C GLU A 29 -1.83 13.30 -12.73
N GLY A 30 -1.14 12.99 -11.62
CA GLY A 30 0.27 12.64 -11.63
C GLY A 30 0.57 11.35 -12.38
N VAL A 31 -0.27 10.33 -12.23
CA VAL A 31 -0.18 9.05 -12.93
C VAL A 31 -0.42 9.24 -14.43
N ALA A 32 -1.45 9.98 -14.83
CA ALA A 32 -1.70 10.28 -16.24
C ALA A 32 -0.51 10.97 -16.89
N ARG A 33 -0.02 12.05 -16.26
CA ARG A 33 1.16 12.79 -16.73
C ARG A 33 2.42 11.92 -16.78
N LEU A 34 2.63 11.05 -15.79
CA LEU A 34 3.82 10.21 -15.75
C LEU A 34 3.79 9.13 -16.84
N ASN A 35 2.62 8.58 -17.15
CA ASN A 35 2.46 7.66 -18.28
C ASN A 35 2.72 8.35 -19.62
N GLU A 36 2.24 9.57 -19.84
CA GLU A 36 2.55 10.35 -21.05
C GLU A 36 4.07 10.56 -21.19
N LEU A 37 4.74 10.98 -20.12
CA LEU A 37 6.20 11.16 -20.11
C LEU A 37 6.96 9.85 -20.31
N ALA A 38 6.44 8.73 -19.82
CA ALA A 38 7.03 7.41 -20.02
C ALA A 38 6.94 6.99 -21.51
N ALA A 39 5.78 7.19 -22.13
CA ALA A 39 5.56 6.91 -23.54
C ALA A 39 6.46 7.79 -24.45
N ASP A 40 6.53 9.10 -24.19
CA ASP A 40 7.42 10.03 -24.91
C ASP A 40 8.90 9.63 -24.79
N ALA A 41 9.26 9.01 -23.66
CA ALA A 41 10.60 8.52 -23.37
C ALA A 41 10.90 7.14 -23.97
N GLY A 42 9.94 6.54 -24.69
CA GLY A 42 10.03 5.22 -25.32
C GLY A 42 9.91 4.04 -24.35
N LEU A 43 9.31 4.27 -23.17
CA LEU A 43 9.09 3.22 -22.17
C LEU A 43 7.72 2.58 -22.37
N THR A 44 7.64 1.30 -22.01
CA THR A 44 6.44 0.46 -22.05
C THR A 44 5.85 0.19 -20.68
N ILE A 45 6.60 0.49 -19.60
CA ILE A 45 6.13 0.34 -18.22
C ILE A 45 4.86 1.18 -17.94
N GLU A 46 3.84 0.53 -17.39
CA GLU A 46 2.57 1.16 -17.02
C GLU A 46 2.61 1.64 -15.57
N ILE A 47 2.09 2.85 -15.32
CA ILE A 47 1.88 3.36 -13.97
C ILE A 47 0.39 3.35 -13.66
N VAL A 48 0.02 2.71 -12.54
CA VAL A 48 -1.36 2.63 -12.04
C VAL A 48 -1.52 3.37 -10.72
N PRO A 49 -2.70 3.93 -10.40
CA PRO A 49 -2.88 4.71 -9.17
C PRO A 49 -3.05 3.82 -7.94
N GLY A 50 -2.72 4.34 -6.77
CA GLY A 50 -3.00 3.72 -5.49
C GLY A 50 -2.61 4.64 -4.34
N HIS A 51 -2.94 4.27 -3.12
CA HIS A 51 -2.51 4.97 -1.91
C HIS A 51 -1.85 3.99 -0.95
N GLU A 52 -0.75 4.41 -0.34
CA GLU A 52 -0.34 3.85 0.95
C GLU A 52 -1.10 4.61 2.04
N ALA A 53 -2.01 3.92 2.73
CA ALA A 53 -2.87 4.52 3.72
C ALA A 53 -2.46 4.11 5.13
N ARG A 54 -2.20 5.09 5.99
CA ARG A 54 -2.05 4.78 7.41
C ARG A 54 -3.35 4.19 7.95
N LEU A 55 -3.24 3.08 8.68
CA LEU A 55 -4.38 2.48 9.33
C LEU A 55 -4.97 3.45 10.36
N ALA A 56 -6.21 3.88 10.12
CA ALA A 56 -6.88 4.89 10.93
C ALA A 56 -8.41 4.65 10.96
N PRO A 57 -9.11 5.10 12.01
CA PRO A 57 -10.56 4.90 12.13
C PRO A 57 -11.39 5.51 11.00
N ASP A 58 -10.90 6.59 10.38
CA ASP A 58 -11.58 7.37 9.33
C ASP A 58 -11.33 6.83 7.91
N LEU A 59 -10.50 5.79 7.75
CA LEU A 59 -10.13 5.24 6.44
C LEU A 59 -11.37 4.81 5.62
N VAL A 60 -12.37 4.23 6.29
CA VAL A 60 -13.66 3.84 5.68
C VAL A 60 -14.41 5.07 5.14
N ASP A 61 -14.46 6.16 5.91
CA ASP A 61 -15.12 7.40 5.49
C ASP A 61 -14.40 8.03 4.30
N ARG A 62 -13.07 8.02 4.32
CA ARG A 62 -12.23 8.50 3.22
C ARG A 62 -12.48 7.71 1.93
N TYR A 63 -12.59 6.40 2.02
CA TYR A 63 -12.97 5.57 0.87
C TYR A 63 -14.36 5.92 0.35
N GLY A 64 -15.36 6.05 1.24
CA GLY A 64 -16.72 6.42 0.87
C GLY A 64 -16.84 7.79 0.19
N ARG A 65 -15.92 8.72 0.48
CA ARG A 65 -15.83 10.05 -0.15
C ARG A 65 -14.96 10.09 -1.41
N GLN A 66 -14.41 8.96 -1.84
CA GLN A 66 -13.48 8.86 -2.96
C GLN A 66 -12.14 9.61 -2.72
N ASP A 67 -11.79 9.86 -1.45
CA ASP A 67 -10.53 10.48 -1.01
C ASP A 67 -9.41 9.44 -0.77
N LEU A 68 -9.69 8.18 -1.10
CA LEU A 68 -8.77 7.06 -1.00
C LEU A 68 -8.91 6.17 -2.24
N ILE A 69 -7.78 5.76 -2.80
CA ILE A 69 -7.71 4.94 -4.02
C ILE A 69 -7.00 3.63 -3.66
N PRO A 70 -7.70 2.49 -3.68
CA PRO A 70 -7.07 1.17 -3.64
C PRO A 70 -6.15 0.97 -4.84
N ILE A 71 -5.23 0.01 -4.76
CA ILE A 71 -4.29 -0.29 -5.85
C ILE A 71 -5.07 -0.55 -7.14
N ASN A 72 -4.83 0.26 -8.15
CA ASN A 72 -5.44 0.20 -9.47
C ASN A 72 -6.96 0.04 -9.46
N HIS A 73 -7.65 0.71 -8.52
CA HIS A 73 -9.12 0.60 -8.36
C HIS A 73 -9.64 -0.82 -8.09
N THR A 74 -8.77 -1.73 -7.65
CA THR A 74 -9.15 -3.08 -7.20
C THR A 74 -9.75 -3.01 -5.79
N SER A 75 -10.00 -4.17 -5.17
CA SER A 75 -10.35 -4.23 -3.74
C SER A 75 -9.12 -4.15 -2.83
N TYR A 76 -7.89 -4.17 -3.33
CA TYR A 76 -6.68 -4.21 -2.51
C TYR A 76 -6.26 -2.82 -2.03
N GLN A 77 -6.38 -2.57 -0.72
CA GLN A 77 -5.93 -1.33 -0.10
C GLN A 77 -4.59 -1.55 0.62
N LEU A 78 -3.54 -0.90 0.13
CA LEU A 78 -2.24 -0.88 0.82
C LEU A 78 -2.37 -0.07 2.12
N VAL A 79 -2.04 -0.69 3.24
CA VAL A 79 -2.15 -0.09 4.57
C VAL A 79 -0.83 -0.18 5.33
N GLU A 80 -0.47 0.89 6.03
CA GLU A 80 0.73 0.96 6.88
C GLU A 80 0.36 1.23 8.36
N LEU A 81 1.24 0.82 9.27
CA LEU A 81 1.21 1.20 10.68
C LEU A 81 2.28 2.26 10.98
N HIS A 82 2.22 2.93 12.12
CA HIS A 82 3.37 3.75 12.55
C HIS A 82 4.57 2.85 12.88
N LEU A 83 5.69 3.08 12.19
CA LEU A 83 6.92 2.28 12.32
C LEU A 83 7.54 2.31 13.72
N PHE A 84 7.35 3.40 14.46
CA PHE A 84 8.03 3.65 15.73
C PHE A 84 7.11 3.59 16.96
N GLU A 85 5.83 3.28 16.75
CA GLU A 85 4.86 3.16 17.84
C GLU A 85 4.47 1.70 18.03
N GLU A 86 4.28 1.28 19.27
CA GLU A 86 3.65 0.00 19.55
C GLU A 86 2.15 0.11 19.32
N TRP A 87 1.65 -0.66 18.34
CA TRP A 87 0.23 -0.76 18.08
C TRP A 87 -0.37 -1.95 18.82
N PRO A 88 -1.41 -1.74 19.64
CA PRO A 88 -2.18 -2.84 20.20
C PRO A 88 -2.75 -3.70 19.07
N LYS A 89 -2.48 -5.01 19.10
CA LYS A 89 -2.88 -5.95 18.04
C LYS A 89 -4.39 -5.94 17.81
N ASP A 90 -5.16 -5.85 18.88
CA ASP A 90 -6.62 -5.74 18.88
C ASP A 90 -7.12 -4.49 18.12
N LEU A 91 -6.42 -3.36 18.25
CA LEU A 91 -6.76 -2.13 17.52
C LEU A 91 -6.51 -2.27 16.02
N VAL A 92 -5.37 -2.87 15.66
CA VAL A 92 -5.03 -3.15 14.25
C VAL A 92 -6.06 -4.09 13.65
N GLU A 93 -6.33 -5.20 14.34
CA GLU A 93 -7.29 -6.22 13.94
C GLU A 93 -8.73 -5.70 13.80
N LYS A 94 -9.15 -4.78 14.68
CA LYS A 94 -10.45 -4.10 14.61
C LYS A 94 -10.53 -3.17 13.41
N SER A 95 -9.47 -2.40 13.15
CA SER A 95 -9.41 -1.49 12.01
C SER A 95 -9.43 -2.25 10.69
N ILE A 96 -8.70 -3.37 10.61
CA ILE A 96 -8.76 -4.29 9.47
C ILE A 96 -10.18 -4.83 9.26
N GLY A 97 -10.86 -5.27 10.32
CA GLY A 97 -12.24 -5.75 10.21
C GLY A 97 -13.20 -4.72 9.60
N ARG A 98 -13.00 -3.43 9.89
CA ARG A 98 -13.80 -2.33 9.29
C ARG A 98 -13.53 -2.17 7.79
N ILE A 99 -12.28 -2.32 7.36
CA ILE A 99 -11.90 -2.27 5.94
C ILE A 99 -12.51 -3.46 5.18
N GLN A 100 -12.44 -4.65 5.76
CA GLN A 100 -13.06 -5.84 5.18
C GLN A 100 -14.59 -5.73 5.08
N ALA A 101 -15.24 -5.10 6.06
CA ALA A 101 -16.69 -4.93 6.07
C ALA A 101 -17.23 -4.07 4.92
N ILE A 102 -16.39 -3.22 4.30
CA ILE A 102 -16.75 -2.41 3.12
C ILE A 102 -16.29 -3.03 1.80
N GLY A 103 -15.83 -4.29 1.82
CA GLY A 103 -15.44 -5.05 0.63
C GLY A 103 -14.00 -4.82 0.16
N LEU A 104 -13.17 -4.13 0.95
CA LEU A 104 -11.75 -3.96 0.67
C LEU A 104 -10.93 -5.08 1.33
N THR A 105 -9.87 -5.51 0.65
CA THR A 105 -8.86 -6.44 1.17
C THR A 105 -7.62 -5.67 1.60
N PRO A 106 -7.27 -5.65 2.89
CA PRO A 106 -6.05 -5.00 3.35
C PRO A 106 -4.80 -5.72 2.82
N LEU A 107 -3.84 -4.94 2.31
CA LEU A 107 -2.48 -5.34 1.99
C LEU A 107 -1.55 -4.62 2.96
N LEU A 108 -1.02 -5.32 3.97
CA LEU A 108 -0.16 -4.73 4.99
C LEU A 108 1.23 -4.45 4.40
N ALA A 109 1.59 -3.17 4.36
CA ALA A 109 2.87 -2.67 3.89
C ALA A 109 3.98 -3.00 4.89
N HIS A 110 5.11 -3.48 4.36
CA HIS A 110 6.38 -3.72 5.04
C HIS A 110 6.27 -4.28 6.48
N PRO A 111 5.55 -5.39 6.70
CA PRO A 111 5.32 -5.94 8.04
C PRO A 111 6.61 -6.30 8.77
N GLU A 112 7.68 -6.62 8.04
CA GLU A 112 9.00 -6.94 8.57
C GLU A 112 9.63 -5.79 9.36
N ARG A 113 9.15 -4.55 9.17
CA ARG A 113 9.67 -3.36 9.83
C ARG A 113 8.99 -3.03 11.15
N TYR A 114 7.85 -3.65 11.47
CA TYR A 114 7.10 -3.31 12.68
C TYR A 114 7.64 -4.07 13.91
N PRO A 115 8.02 -3.37 15.00
CA PRO A 115 8.52 -4.02 16.21
C PRO A 115 7.56 -5.07 16.80
N VAL A 116 6.25 -4.82 16.70
CA VAL A 116 5.21 -5.75 17.19
C VAL A 116 5.21 -7.09 16.42
N ILE A 117 5.57 -7.07 15.13
CA ILE A 117 5.72 -8.27 14.30
C ILE A 117 7.08 -8.92 14.55
N GLN A 118 8.16 -8.13 14.66
CA GLN A 118 9.49 -8.66 14.96
C GLN A 118 9.52 -9.41 16.30
N ARG A 119 8.76 -8.95 17.30
CA ARG A 119 8.65 -9.62 18.62
C ARG A 119 7.72 -10.83 18.62
N ASP A 120 6.70 -10.86 17.76
CA ASP A 120 5.78 -11.99 17.60
C ASP A 120 5.49 -12.23 16.11
N PRO A 121 6.39 -12.90 15.38
CA PRO A 121 6.20 -13.20 13.96
C PRO A 121 4.95 -14.05 13.68
N GLY A 122 4.53 -14.88 14.65
CA GLY A 122 3.31 -15.68 14.55
C GLY A 122 2.03 -14.84 14.45
N TRP A 123 2.10 -13.53 14.70
CA TRP A 123 0.98 -12.63 14.40
C TRP A 123 0.72 -12.49 12.90
N VAL A 124 1.76 -12.56 12.06
CA VAL A 124 1.61 -12.51 10.60
C VAL A 124 0.74 -13.67 10.10
N GLU A 125 0.96 -14.87 10.61
CA GLU A 125 0.14 -16.05 10.26
C GLU A 125 -1.34 -15.80 10.59
N ARG A 126 -1.64 -15.28 11.78
CA ARG A 126 -3.03 -14.95 12.18
C ARG A 126 -3.66 -13.89 11.28
N LEU A 127 -2.88 -12.92 10.80
CA LEU A 127 -3.37 -11.91 9.87
C LEU A 127 -3.64 -12.54 8.49
N ILE A 128 -2.76 -13.42 8.00
CA ILE A 128 -2.94 -14.15 6.74
C ILE A 128 -4.19 -15.05 6.79
N GLU A 129 -4.40 -15.78 7.88
CA GLU A 129 -5.60 -16.61 8.10
C GLU A 129 -6.90 -15.80 8.03
N ARG A 130 -6.84 -14.50 8.32
CA ARG A 130 -7.95 -13.56 8.20
C ARG A 130 -8.11 -12.94 6.81
N GLY A 131 -7.33 -13.39 5.83
CA GLY A 131 -7.39 -12.92 4.44
C GLY A 131 -6.64 -11.60 4.19
N ILE A 132 -5.68 -11.24 5.05
CA ILE A 132 -4.84 -10.05 4.86
C ILE A 132 -3.59 -10.45 4.07
N LEU A 133 -3.26 -9.67 3.05
CA LEU A 133 -2.03 -9.87 2.28
C LEU A 133 -0.87 -9.10 2.89
N MET A 134 0.36 -9.57 2.61
CA MET A 134 1.60 -8.96 3.11
C MET A 134 2.43 -8.45 1.93
N GLN A 135 2.91 -7.22 2.00
CA GLN A 135 3.89 -6.66 1.05
C GLN A 135 5.21 -6.46 1.78
N ILE A 136 6.27 -7.12 1.33
CA ILE A 136 7.62 -6.95 1.89
C ILE A 136 8.45 -5.99 1.02
N ASN A 137 9.36 -5.24 1.64
CA ASN A 137 10.29 -4.41 0.87
C ASN A 137 11.41 -5.28 0.28
N SER A 138 11.75 -5.07 -1.00
CA SER A 138 12.84 -5.80 -1.66
C SER A 138 14.18 -5.60 -0.98
N HIS A 139 14.45 -4.40 -0.45
CA HIS A 139 15.65 -4.07 0.31
C HIS A 139 15.76 -4.83 1.64
N SER A 140 14.65 -5.26 2.22
CA SER A 140 14.66 -6.09 3.44
C SER A 140 15.24 -7.47 3.16
N LEU A 141 15.03 -8.01 1.95
CA LEU A 141 15.59 -9.31 1.54
C LEU A 141 17.10 -9.28 1.33
N THR A 142 17.67 -8.09 1.11
CA THR A 142 19.11 -7.88 0.89
C THR A 142 19.82 -7.31 2.12
N GLY A 143 19.13 -7.19 3.26
CA GLY A 143 19.70 -6.75 4.54
C GLY A 143 19.80 -5.23 4.74
N TYR A 144 19.06 -4.44 3.97
CA TYR A 144 19.06 -2.97 4.05
C TYR A 144 17.93 -2.39 4.92
N HIS A 145 17.21 -3.23 5.68
CA HIS A 145 16.20 -2.86 6.68
C HIS A 145 16.33 -3.71 7.95
#